data_AF-A0A8B9KWJ1-F1
#
_entry.id   AF-A0A8B9KWJ1-F1
#
_cell.length_a   1.000
_cell.length_b   1.000
_cell.length_c   1.000
_cell.angle_alpha   90.00
_cell.angle_beta   90.00
_cell.angle_gamma   90.00
#
_symmetry.space_group_name_H-M   'P 1'
#
loop_
_entity.id
_entity.type
_entity.pdbx_description
1 polymer ?
#
loop_
_entity_poly.entity_id
_entity_poly.type
_entity_poly.pdbx_seq_one_letter_code
_entity_poly.pdbx_strand_id
1 'polypeptide(L)'
;LKEQEDDAGPIQNDEDILVTDNRSYTVAIIKPDVVAHGKTDEIIMKIQDAGFEILAHEERTLTESEAQEFYQHKASEPYFQELVQFMSSGPSHVLVISKPEGCDDVIPAWREFLGPTDIEEAKREHPDSLRAQYGSETLFNAVHGSYDGEQASRELAFFFPNFRTAVSGRHSGHAGPEPEPVERTLALIRPDAARENREMILAKIHKAGFKVAMQKEVMLTEEQVCLFYSEHQNEEYFPALLKSMTSGPVLALALAKQGAVEHWRNLLGPKDPKQAKEDQPESLRAQFAGESECVNQLHGSQSLEEAEKEISFFFPKEQTLAVIKPDTSEEHRDEILEEIQAGGFTISQLQETVLSREMAEEFYREHRDKPFFSQLVDYMCRGPCTMLILTKENAVEEWRAMMGPTDPNDAKENAPGSLRARFAKDILENAVHGSSNTEHAQEKIHFLFGEISSGSELINAGDDEEPLPLGIFY
;
A
#
# COMPACT_ATOMS: atom_id res chain seq x y z
N LEU A 1 22.53 -20.31 -42.61
CA LEU A 1 23.57 -19.29 -42.37
C LEU A 1 22.87 -17.96 -42.59
N LYS A 2 22.33 -17.39 -41.50
CA LYS A 2 22.96 -16.34 -40.66
C LYS A 2 22.89 -15.00 -41.42
N GLU A 3 22.31 -13.91 -40.90
CA GLU A 3 22.24 -13.43 -39.51
C GLU A 3 20.87 -12.82 -39.17
N GLN A 4 20.49 -12.95 -37.89
CA GLN A 4 19.36 -12.29 -37.23
C GLN A 4 19.85 -10.95 -36.66
N GLU A 5 19.10 -9.89 -36.92
CA GLU A 5 19.11 -8.64 -36.17
C GLU A 5 18.23 -8.86 -34.92
N ASP A 6 18.81 -8.72 -33.72
CA ASP A 6 18.05 -8.63 -32.47
C ASP A 6 17.82 -7.15 -32.16
N ASP A 7 16.57 -6.72 -32.36
CA ASP A 7 15.98 -5.47 -31.93
C ASP A 7 15.62 -5.60 -30.44
N ALA A 8 16.40 -4.96 -29.57
CA ALA A 8 16.12 -4.92 -28.13
C ALA A 8 15.09 -3.82 -27.86
N GLY A 9 13.83 -4.22 -27.74
CA GLY A 9 12.73 -3.36 -27.28
C GLY A 9 12.87 -2.93 -25.81
N PRO A 10 12.07 -1.95 -25.36
CA PRO A 10 12.16 -1.37 -24.02
C PRO A 10 11.78 -2.39 -22.95
N ILE A 11 12.63 -2.50 -21.92
CA ILE A 11 12.42 -3.37 -20.77
C ILE A 11 11.30 -2.77 -19.91
N GLN A 12 10.10 -3.35 -20.00
CA GLN A 12 9.06 -3.24 -18.98
C GLN A 12 9.41 -4.18 -17.83
N ASN A 13 9.49 -3.70 -16.59
CA ASN A 13 9.58 -4.56 -15.40
C ASN A 13 8.82 -3.95 -14.22
N ASP A 14 7.51 -4.26 -14.14
CA ASP A 14 6.74 -4.32 -12.89
C ASP A 14 6.56 -5.80 -12.54
N GLU A 15 7.65 -6.49 -12.21
CA GLU A 15 7.61 -7.86 -11.66
C GLU A 15 8.01 -7.82 -10.19
N ASP A 16 7.24 -8.47 -9.32
CA ASP A 16 7.55 -8.71 -7.91
C ASP A 16 8.90 -9.44 -7.77
N ILE A 17 9.95 -8.70 -7.39
CA ILE A 17 11.30 -9.27 -7.23
C ILE A 17 11.42 -9.93 -5.85
N LEU A 18 11.27 -11.25 -5.80
CA LEU A 18 11.63 -12.08 -4.63
C LEU A 18 13.15 -12.30 -4.58
N VAL A 19 13.84 -11.65 -3.65
CA VAL A 19 15.29 -11.82 -3.46
C VAL A 19 15.61 -12.70 -2.24
N THR A 20 16.60 -13.59 -2.38
CA THR A 20 17.02 -14.57 -1.37
C THR A 20 17.69 -13.94 -0.13
N ASP A 21 17.42 -14.56 1.03
CA ASP A 21 17.66 -14.17 2.44
C ASP A 21 19.06 -13.74 2.91
N ASN A 22 20.03 -13.49 2.02
CA ASN A 22 21.43 -13.27 2.44
C ASN A 22 22.18 -12.17 1.66
N ARG A 23 21.47 -11.26 0.99
CA ARG A 23 22.06 -10.18 0.19
C ARG A 23 21.80 -8.82 0.84
N SER A 24 22.82 -7.99 0.93
CA SER A 24 22.73 -6.57 1.33
C SER A 24 22.34 -5.70 0.13
N TYR A 25 21.57 -4.63 0.36
CA TYR A 25 21.08 -3.72 -0.68
C TYR A 25 21.38 -2.26 -0.32
N THR A 26 21.51 -1.40 -1.32
CA THR A 26 21.59 0.06 -1.14
C THR A 26 20.88 0.77 -2.29
N VAL A 27 20.43 2.00 -2.03
CA VAL A 27 19.89 2.88 -3.06
C VAL A 27 21.02 3.69 -3.70
N ALA A 28 21.01 3.75 -5.02
CA ALA A 28 21.87 4.60 -5.82
C ALA A 28 21.00 5.59 -6.60
N ILE A 29 21.31 6.89 -6.50
CA ILE A 29 20.57 7.93 -7.23
C ILE A 29 21.52 8.59 -8.21
N ILE A 30 21.21 8.48 -9.50
CA ILE A 30 21.84 9.24 -10.58
C ILE A 30 21.09 10.57 -10.69
N LYS A 31 21.81 11.67 -10.49
CA LYS A 31 21.20 13.00 -10.31
C LYS A 31 20.78 13.66 -11.63
N PRO A 32 19.89 14.68 -11.57
CA PRO A 32 19.28 15.26 -12.77
C PRO A 32 20.26 15.86 -13.79
N ASP A 33 21.39 16.40 -13.34
CA ASP A 33 22.41 16.93 -14.24
C ASP A 33 23.00 15.83 -15.12
N VAL A 34 23.32 14.67 -14.54
CA VAL A 34 23.88 13.53 -15.26
C VAL A 34 22.87 12.94 -16.25
N VAL A 35 21.60 12.86 -15.85
CA VAL A 35 20.50 12.40 -16.72
C VAL A 35 20.32 13.36 -17.89
N ALA A 36 20.31 14.68 -17.64
CA ALA A 36 20.21 15.70 -18.68
C ALA A 36 21.38 15.67 -19.69
N HIS A 37 22.56 15.19 -19.27
CA HIS A 37 23.71 15.00 -20.16
C HIS A 37 23.71 13.65 -20.89
N GLY A 38 22.68 12.81 -20.72
CA GLY A 38 22.53 11.54 -21.41
C GLY A 38 23.57 10.48 -21.02
N LYS A 39 24.13 10.57 -19.81
CA LYS A 39 25.20 9.66 -19.33
C LYS A 39 24.69 8.54 -18.43
N THR A 40 23.38 8.41 -18.26
CA THR A 40 22.76 7.40 -17.39
C THR A 40 23.18 5.99 -17.78
N ASP A 41 23.01 5.62 -19.05
CA ASP A 41 23.28 4.25 -19.52
C ASP A 41 24.76 3.87 -19.35
N GLU A 42 25.67 4.81 -19.56
CA GLU A 42 27.10 4.61 -19.35
C GLU A 42 27.43 4.31 -17.89
N ILE A 43 26.74 4.99 -16.95
CA ILE A 43 26.92 4.77 -15.51
C ILE A 43 26.31 3.43 -15.10
N ILE A 44 25.11 3.09 -15.60
CA ILE A 44 24.46 1.79 -15.35
C ILE A 44 25.37 0.65 -15.82
N MET A 45 25.95 0.77 -17.01
CA MET A 45 26.87 -0.23 -17.56
C MET A 45 28.12 -0.38 -16.70
N LYS A 46 28.69 0.74 -16.20
CA LYS A 46 29.83 0.71 -15.26
C LYS A 46 29.50 0.06 -13.92
N ILE A 47 28.27 0.26 -13.41
CA ILE A 47 27.80 -0.37 -12.17
C ILE A 47 27.76 -1.90 -12.35
N GLN A 48 27.21 -2.37 -13.48
CA GLN A 48 27.13 -3.79 -13.81
C GLN A 48 28.53 -4.41 -14.05
N ASP A 49 29.40 -3.72 -14.79
CA ASP A 49 30.79 -4.16 -15.05
C ASP A 49 31.64 -4.24 -13.77
N ALA A 50 31.34 -3.40 -12.78
CA ALA A 50 31.97 -3.45 -11.45
C ALA A 50 31.45 -4.60 -10.57
N GLY A 51 30.50 -5.40 -11.08
CA GLY A 51 29.97 -6.58 -10.42
C GLY A 51 28.83 -6.30 -9.43
N PHE A 52 28.18 -5.12 -9.53
CA PHE A 52 26.93 -4.86 -8.83
C PHE A 52 25.75 -5.37 -9.66
N GLU A 53 24.78 -5.94 -8.98
CA GLU A 53 23.51 -6.37 -9.55
C GLU A 53 22.47 -5.26 -9.32
N ILE A 54 21.84 -4.80 -10.41
CA ILE A 54 20.75 -3.82 -10.34
C ILE A 54 19.46 -4.61 -10.24
N LEU A 55 18.77 -4.49 -9.11
CA LEU A 55 17.55 -5.22 -8.81
C LEU A 55 16.33 -4.44 -9.29
N ALA A 56 16.27 -3.14 -9.04
CA ALA A 56 15.18 -2.29 -9.52
C ALA A 56 15.73 -0.97 -10.08
N HIS A 57 14.99 -0.38 -11.01
CA HIS A 57 15.35 0.86 -11.69
C HIS A 57 14.08 1.65 -11.99
N GLU A 58 14.04 2.90 -11.52
CA GLU A 58 12.94 3.83 -11.78
C GLU A 58 13.51 5.20 -12.18
N GLU A 59 12.87 5.85 -13.16
CA GLU A 59 13.09 7.27 -13.43
C GLU A 59 12.06 8.08 -12.67
N ARG A 60 12.51 9.01 -11.82
CA ARG A 60 11.64 9.83 -10.98
C ARG A 60 12.10 11.27 -10.90
N THR A 61 11.16 12.19 -11.09
CA THR A 61 11.37 13.62 -10.83
C THR A 61 10.81 13.94 -9.45
N LEU A 62 11.66 14.40 -8.53
CA LEU A 62 11.23 14.78 -7.19
C LEU A 62 10.56 16.16 -7.21
N THR A 63 9.48 16.31 -6.45
CA THR A 63 8.96 17.64 -6.10
C THR A 63 9.83 18.30 -5.03
N GLU A 64 9.74 19.62 -4.88
CA GLU A 64 10.48 20.34 -3.81
C GLU A 64 10.12 19.82 -2.42
N SER A 65 8.86 19.46 -2.19
CA SER A 65 8.41 18.87 -0.93
C SER A 65 9.02 17.50 -0.68
N GLU A 66 9.02 16.61 -1.68
CA GLU A 66 9.64 15.29 -1.59
C GLU A 66 11.16 15.39 -1.38
N ALA A 67 11.83 16.30 -2.09
CA ALA A 67 13.26 16.52 -1.93
C ALA A 67 13.60 17.10 -0.53
N GLN A 68 12.75 17.97 0.03
CA GLN A 68 12.92 18.48 1.40
C GLN A 68 12.77 17.38 2.44
N GLU A 69 11.76 16.52 2.30
CA GLU A 69 11.52 15.39 3.19
C GLU A 69 12.68 14.39 3.11
N PHE A 70 13.08 14.00 1.90
CA PHE A 70 14.15 13.03 1.67
C PHE A 70 15.50 13.51 2.23
N TYR A 71 15.85 14.78 2.02
CA TYR A 71 17.10 15.36 2.50
C TYR A 71 16.98 16.05 3.87
N GLN A 72 15.89 15.85 4.63
CA GLN A 72 15.65 16.55 5.90
C GLN A 72 16.81 16.44 6.91
N HIS A 73 17.54 15.31 6.90
CA HIS A 73 18.73 15.11 7.72
C HIS A 73 19.85 16.14 7.46
N LYS A 74 19.83 16.81 6.30
CA LYS A 74 20.73 17.90 5.90
C LYS A 74 20.12 19.29 6.07
N ALA A 75 18.97 19.43 6.72
CA ALA A 75 18.28 20.72 6.86
C ALA A 75 19.11 21.79 7.59
N SER A 76 20.12 21.38 8.37
CA SER A 76 21.04 22.29 9.06
C SER A 76 22.20 22.79 8.18
N GLU A 77 22.38 22.22 6.98
CA GLU A 77 23.46 22.59 6.06
C GLU A 77 23.12 23.87 5.28
N PRO A 78 24.09 24.78 5.07
CA PRO A 78 23.84 26.07 4.42
C PRO A 78 23.38 25.96 2.96
N TYR A 79 23.70 24.84 2.30
CA TYR A 79 23.33 24.54 0.91
C TYR A 79 22.06 23.69 0.77
N PHE A 80 21.32 23.45 1.86
CA PHE A 80 20.15 22.57 1.84
C PHE A 80 19.08 23.00 0.83
N GLN A 81 18.77 24.30 0.78
CA GLN A 81 17.78 24.84 -0.16
C GLN A 81 18.22 24.70 -1.62
N GLU A 82 19.51 24.90 -1.90
CA GLU A 82 20.08 24.70 -3.24
C GLU A 82 20.05 23.22 -3.65
N LEU A 83 20.30 22.29 -2.71
CA LEU A 83 20.20 20.85 -2.94
C LEU A 83 18.77 20.41 -3.27
N VAL A 84 17.77 20.92 -2.53
CA VAL A 84 16.35 20.64 -2.78
C VAL A 84 15.95 21.13 -4.17
N GLN A 85 16.28 22.38 -4.49
CA GLN A 85 15.97 22.96 -5.79
C GLN A 85 16.64 22.20 -6.93
N PHE A 86 17.89 21.78 -6.74
CA PHE A 86 18.64 20.99 -7.71
C PHE A 86 18.03 19.60 -7.92
N MET A 87 17.70 18.88 -6.85
CA MET A 87 17.11 17.53 -6.96
C MET A 87 15.69 17.55 -7.54
N SER A 88 15.03 18.70 -7.48
CA SER A 88 13.70 18.92 -8.06
C SER A 88 13.73 19.51 -9.47
N SER A 89 14.93 19.77 -10.04
CA SER A 89 15.07 20.47 -11.32
C SER A 89 14.87 19.57 -12.54
N GLY A 90 14.77 18.25 -12.36
CA GLY A 90 14.62 17.31 -13.47
C GLY A 90 14.62 15.83 -13.02
N PRO A 91 14.53 14.90 -13.99
CA PRO A 91 14.44 13.47 -13.72
C PRO A 91 15.75 12.93 -13.15
N SER A 92 15.64 12.13 -12.09
CA SER A 92 16.72 11.31 -11.53
C SER A 92 16.46 9.84 -11.86
N HIS A 93 17.50 9.03 -11.98
CA HIS A 93 17.33 7.57 -11.99
C HIS A 93 17.68 7.00 -10.62
N VAL A 94 16.74 6.29 -10.04
CA VAL A 94 16.89 5.59 -8.76
C VAL A 94 17.08 4.11 -9.04
N LEU A 95 18.17 3.55 -8.52
CA LEU A 95 18.57 2.16 -8.70
C LEU A 95 18.63 1.47 -7.33
N VAL A 96 18.08 0.27 -7.23
CA VAL A 96 18.34 -0.63 -6.10
C VAL A 96 19.44 -1.57 -6.49
N ILE A 97 20.56 -1.54 -5.77
CA ILE A 97 21.74 -2.34 -6.12
C ILE A 97 22.13 -3.30 -5.01
N SER A 98 22.64 -4.47 -5.41
CA SER A 98 23.19 -5.51 -4.55
C SER A 98 24.54 -6.00 -5.07
N LYS A 99 25.24 -6.81 -4.27
CA LYS A 99 26.46 -7.49 -4.69
C LYS A 99 26.31 -9.01 -4.46
N PRO A 100 26.42 -9.85 -5.51
CA PRO A 100 25.99 -11.24 -5.42
C PRO A 100 26.93 -12.18 -4.64
N GLU A 101 28.26 -11.94 -4.54
CA GLU A 101 29.17 -12.85 -3.84
C GLU A 101 30.36 -12.16 -3.12
N GLY A 102 30.67 -12.62 -1.90
CA GLY A 102 31.93 -12.37 -1.19
C GLY A 102 32.03 -11.10 -0.32
N CYS A 103 30.94 -10.33 -0.17
CA CYS A 103 30.89 -9.14 0.67
C CYS A 103 29.71 -9.24 1.63
N ASP A 104 29.95 -9.08 2.93
CA ASP A 104 28.92 -9.10 3.96
C ASP A 104 28.00 -7.85 3.88
N ASP A 105 28.45 -6.78 3.20
CA ASP A 105 27.72 -5.52 3.05
C ASP A 105 28.07 -4.80 1.72
N VAL A 106 27.04 -4.44 0.94
CA VAL A 106 27.12 -3.72 -0.34
C VAL A 106 27.44 -2.25 -0.14
N ILE A 107 27.10 -1.66 1.02
CA ILE A 107 27.25 -0.22 1.26
C ILE A 107 28.72 0.20 1.26
N PRO A 108 29.64 -0.47 1.99
CA PRO A 108 31.07 -0.16 1.91
C PRO A 108 31.63 -0.29 0.49
N ALA A 109 31.26 -1.36 -0.22
CA ALA A 109 31.73 -1.60 -1.59
C ALA A 109 31.22 -0.52 -2.56
N TRP A 110 29.95 -0.12 -2.42
CA TRP A 110 29.35 0.95 -3.21
C TRP A 110 30.04 2.30 -2.96
N ARG A 111 30.33 2.62 -1.69
CA ARG A 111 31.00 3.87 -1.33
C ARG A 111 32.44 3.94 -1.82
N GLU A 112 33.17 2.83 -1.78
CA GLU A 112 34.51 2.72 -2.37
C GLU A 112 34.47 2.98 -3.88
N PHE A 113 33.47 2.43 -4.57
CA PHE A 113 33.27 2.64 -6.01
C PHE A 113 32.88 4.08 -6.38
N LEU A 114 32.09 4.76 -5.52
CA LEU A 114 31.74 6.17 -5.70
C LEU A 114 32.93 7.12 -5.51
N GLY A 115 33.79 6.84 -4.54
CA GLY A 115 34.88 7.73 -4.12
C GLY A 115 34.43 8.91 -3.23
N PRO A 116 35.36 9.79 -2.82
CA PRO A 116 35.09 10.90 -1.92
C PRO A 116 33.93 11.81 -2.39
N THR A 117 33.22 12.42 -1.43
CA THR A 117 32.13 13.36 -1.75
C THR A 117 32.65 14.66 -2.37
N ASP A 118 33.87 15.06 -2.00
CA ASP A 118 34.59 16.17 -2.64
C ASP A 118 35.16 15.72 -3.98
N ILE A 119 34.78 16.40 -5.06
CA ILE A 119 35.16 16.04 -6.42
C ILE A 119 36.66 16.26 -6.68
N GLU A 120 37.25 17.30 -6.11
CA GLU A 120 38.65 17.62 -6.35
C GLU A 120 39.57 16.65 -5.59
N GLU A 121 39.14 16.20 -4.41
CA GLU A 121 39.73 15.06 -3.71
C GLU A 121 39.56 13.76 -4.50
N ALA A 122 38.35 13.48 -5.01
CA ALA A 122 38.08 12.30 -5.82
C ALA A 122 38.96 12.25 -7.09
N LYS A 123 39.07 13.36 -7.83
CA LYS A 123 39.94 13.45 -9.02
C LYS A 123 41.42 13.27 -8.70
N ARG A 124 41.86 13.71 -7.51
CA ARG A 124 43.27 13.63 -7.09
C ARG A 124 43.65 12.24 -6.57
N GLU A 125 42.79 11.63 -5.77
CA GLU A 125 43.11 10.44 -4.98
C GLU A 125 42.48 9.17 -5.54
N HIS A 126 41.36 9.29 -6.25
CA HIS A 126 40.58 8.18 -6.82
C HIS A 126 40.04 8.52 -8.23
N PRO A 127 40.92 8.77 -9.23
CA PRO A 127 40.52 9.28 -10.55
C PRO A 127 39.59 8.33 -11.32
N ASP A 128 39.57 7.05 -10.96
CA ASP A 128 38.72 6.04 -11.57
C ASP A 128 37.31 5.94 -10.95
N SER A 129 37.02 6.73 -9.90
CA SER A 129 35.72 6.69 -9.21
C SER A 129 34.62 7.35 -10.04
N LEU A 130 33.36 6.94 -9.82
CA LEU A 130 32.21 7.54 -10.50
C LEU A 130 32.10 9.05 -10.24
N ARG A 131 32.41 9.51 -9.02
CA ARG A 131 32.38 10.94 -8.69
C ARG A 131 33.51 11.74 -9.34
N ALA A 132 34.68 11.14 -9.54
CA ALA A 132 35.78 11.77 -10.26
C ALA A 132 35.49 11.91 -11.77
N GLN A 133 34.84 10.90 -12.36
CA GLN A 133 34.59 10.83 -13.81
C GLN A 133 33.35 11.62 -14.26
N TYR A 134 32.29 11.66 -13.44
CA TYR A 134 31.01 12.25 -13.83
C TYR A 134 30.58 13.45 -12.99
N GLY A 135 31.29 13.76 -11.90
CA GLY A 135 30.97 14.90 -11.04
C GLY A 135 31.21 16.24 -11.73
N SER A 136 30.21 17.12 -11.68
CA SER A 136 30.22 18.45 -12.28
C SER A 136 30.73 19.54 -11.31
N GLU A 137 30.24 19.56 -10.05
CA GLU A 137 30.62 20.54 -9.01
C GLU A 137 30.65 19.93 -7.59
N THR A 138 31.51 20.43 -6.68
CA THR A 138 31.74 19.85 -5.34
C THR A 138 30.50 19.70 -4.47
N LEU A 139 29.47 20.52 -4.68
CA LEU A 139 28.18 20.43 -3.97
C LEU A 139 27.21 19.42 -4.63
N PHE A 140 27.44 19.08 -5.90
CA PHE A 140 26.56 18.28 -6.76
C PHE A 140 27.33 17.09 -7.34
N ASN A 141 27.70 16.13 -6.48
CA ASN A 141 28.27 14.88 -6.95
C ASN A 141 27.28 14.12 -7.86
N ALA A 142 27.77 13.45 -8.90
CA ALA A 142 26.95 12.79 -9.94
C ALA A 142 26.03 11.68 -9.42
N VAL A 143 26.46 10.99 -8.35
CA VAL A 143 25.78 9.80 -7.83
C VAL A 143 25.75 9.81 -6.30
N HIS A 144 24.56 9.58 -5.75
CA HIS A 144 24.29 9.41 -4.32
C HIS A 144 24.47 7.94 -3.91
N GLY A 145 24.89 7.72 -2.66
CA GLY A 145 24.94 6.40 -2.06
C GLY A 145 24.78 6.51 -0.55
N SER A 146 24.00 5.59 0.01
CA SER A 146 23.69 5.56 1.43
C SER A 146 24.95 5.41 2.29
N TYR A 147 24.94 5.93 3.53
CA TYR A 147 26.05 5.87 4.48
C TYR A 147 26.04 4.60 5.32
N ASP A 148 24.85 4.06 5.61
CA ASP A 148 24.62 2.88 6.44
C ASP A 148 23.32 2.17 6.05
N GLY A 149 23.11 0.98 6.62
CA GLY A 149 21.95 0.14 6.33
C GLY A 149 20.62 0.78 6.73
N GLU A 150 20.58 1.58 7.79
CA GLU A 150 19.35 2.26 8.21
C GLU A 150 18.94 3.34 7.22
N GLN A 151 19.90 4.11 6.71
CA GLN A 151 19.65 5.06 5.64
C GLN A 151 19.24 4.36 4.36
N ALA A 152 19.92 3.27 3.97
CA ALA A 152 19.54 2.49 2.81
C ALA A 152 18.09 1.99 2.90
N SER A 153 17.66 1.50 4.08
CA SER A 153 16.27 1.07 4.31
C SER A 153 15.26 2.22 4.23
N ARG A 154 15.57 3.39 4.79
CA ARG A 154 14.69 4.57 4.70
C ARG A 154 14.57 5.07 3.26
N GLU A 155 15.69 5.15 2.54
CA GLU A 155 15.72 5.58 1.14
C GLU A 155 14.96 4.58 0.25
N LEU A 156 15.09 3.28 0.53
CA LEU A 156 14.38 2.22 -0.18
C LEU A 156 12.87 2.28 0.07
N ALA A 157 12.43 2.49 1.32
CA ALA A 157 11.02 2.65 1.64
C ALA A 157 10.41 3.91 1.00
N PHE A 158 11.20 4.97 0.85
CA PHE A 158 10.79 6.21 0.21
C PHE A 158 10.58 6.06 -1.30
N PHE A 159 11.53 5.43 -2.00
CA PHE A 159 11.47 5.29 -3.46
C PHE A 159 10.70 4.06 -3.93
N PHE A 160 10.84 2.94 -3.21
CA PHE A 160 10.24 1.66 -3.56
C PHE A 160 9.45 1.08 -2.36
N PRO A 161 8.29 1.66 -2.00
CA PRO A 161 7.49 1.23 -0.86
C PRO A 161 6.96 -0.22 -1.00
N ASN A 162 6.93 -0.75 -2.23
CA ASN A 162 6.56 -2.15 -2.51
C ASN A 162 7.78 -3.10 -2.56
N PHE A 163 9.01 -2.59 -2.45
CA PHE A 163 10.22 -3.41 -2.46
C PHE A 163 10.35 -4.16 -1.14
N ARG A 164 10.00 -5.45 -1.16
CA ARG A 164 10.01 -6.32 0.02
C ARG A 164 11.43 -6.73 0.38
N THR A 165 12.02 -6.06 1.37
CA THR A 165 13.19 -6.59 2.07
C THR A 165 12.77 -7.44 3.25
N ALA A 166 13.18 -8.71 3.28
CA ALA A 166 13.19 -9.51 4.50
C ALA A 166 14.27 -9.00 5.47
N VAL A 167 14.10 -7.79 6.04
CA VAL A 167 14.95 -7.35 7.16
C VAL A 167 14.33 -7.92 8.43
N SER A 168 14.76 -9.13 8.79
CA SER A 168 14.57 -9.66 10.13
C SER A 168 15.33 -8.78 11.12
N GLY A 169 14.60 -8.17 12.05
CA GLY A 169 15.16 -7.47 13.19
C GLY A 169 16.16 -8.35 13.95
N ARG A 170 17.33 -7.76 14.24
CA ARG A 170 18.16 -8.26 15.34
C ARG A 170 17.54 -7.85 16.67
N HIS A 171 16.43 -8.47 17.04
CA HIS A 171 16.09 -8.64 18.45
C HIS A 171 15.63 -10.08 18.67
N SER A 172 16.26 -10.68 19.67
CA SER A 172 16.27 -12.09 20.01
C SER A 172 14.88 -12.66 20.35
N GLY A 173 14.57 -13.81 19.75
CA GLY A 173 13.84 -14.87 20.43
C GLY A 173 12.41 -15.15 19.93
N HIS A 174 12.28 -16.26 19.20
CA HIS A 174 11.04 -17.03 19.01
C HIS A 174 9.87 -16.33 18.28
N ALA A 175 9.95 -16.28 16.96
CA ALA A 175 8.77 -16.29 16.10
C ALA A 175 9.00 -17.33 14.98
N GLY A 176 7.98 -18.15 14.71
CA GLY A 176 8.01 -19.15 13.63
C GLY A 176 8.11 -18.51 12.24
N PRO A 177 8.19 -19.31 11.16
CA PRO A 177 8.27 -18.75 9.81
C PRO A 177 7.07 -17.83 9.55
N GLU A 178 7.36 -16.60 9.12
CA GLU A 178 6.38 -15.69 8.52
C GLU A 178 5.54 -16.46 7.50
N PRO A 179 4.20 -16.39 7.54
CA PRO A 179 3.37 -17.14 6.62
C PRO A 179 3.59 -16.61 5.19
N GLU A 180 4.05 -17.49 4.29
CA GLU A 180 4.13 -17.17 2.86
C GLU A 180 2.80 -16.58 2.36
N PRO A 181 2.82 -15.63 1.40
CA PRO A 181 1.59 -15.04 0.86
C PRO A 181 0.70 -16.15 0.29
N VAL A 182 -0.36 -16.47 1.01
CA VAL A 182 -1.30 -17.50 0.58
C VAL A 182 -2.11 -16.92 -0.58
N GLU A 183 -2.08 -17.59 -1.73
CA GLU A 183 -2.87 -17.23 -2.91
C GLU A 183 -4.35 -16.98 -2.56
N ARG A 184 -4.94 -15.97 -3.20
CA ARG A 184 -6.34 -15.58 -2.99
C ARG A 184 -7.13 -15.62 -4.28
N THR A 185 -8.43 -15.89 -4.16
CA THR A 185 -9.41 -15.81 -5.26
C THR A 185 -10.68 -15.10 -4.78
N LEU A 186 -11.36 -14.39 -5.67
CA LEU A 186 -12.71 -13.92 -5.39
C LEU A 186 -13.68 -15.10 -5.53
N ALA A 187 -14.58 -15.23 -4.56
CA ALA A 187 -15.80 -16.01 -4.69
C ALA A 187 -17.00 -15.10 -4.47
N LEU A 188 -17.88 -15.03 -5.47
CA LEU A 188 -19.04 -14.16 -5.44
C LEU A 188 -20.31 -15.00 -5.49
N ILE A 189 -21.13 -14.90 -4.44
CA ILE A 189 -22.42 -15.58 -4.34
C ILE A 189 -23.50 -14.59 -4.72
N ARG A 190 -24.16 -14.84 -5.85
CA ARG A 190 -25.19 -13.97 -6.41
C ARG A 190 -26.45 -13.94 -5.53
N PRO A 191 -27.32 -12.91 -5.66
CA PRO A 191 -28.34 -12.63 -4.64
C PRO A 191 -29.31 -13.78 -4.35
N ASP A 192 -29.71 -14.55 -5.36
CA ASP A 192 -30.65 -15.67 -5.16
C ASP A 192 -30.01 -16.80 -4.33
N ALA A 193 -28.80 -17.23 -4.69
CA ALA A 193 -28.07 -18.22 -3.89
C ALA A 193 -27.62 -17.69 -2.53
N ALA A 194 -27.31 -16.40 -2.40
CA ALA A 194 -26.97 -15.79 -1.12
C ALA A 194 -28.18 -15.76 -0.16
N ARG A 195 -29.40 -15.61 -0.69
CA ARG A 195 -30.64 -15.61 0.09
C ARG A 195 -31.02 -17.01 0.57
N GLU A 196 -30.89 -18.02 -0.28
CA GLU A 196 -31.44 -19.36 -0.02
C GLU A 196 -30.40 -20.37 0.46
N ASN A 197 -29.15 -20.25 0.01
CA ASN A 197 -28.15 -21.32 0.11
C ASN A 197 -26.82 -20.90 0.77
N ARG A 198 -26.74 -19.69 1.33
CA ARG A 198 -25.52 -19.10 1.92
C ARG A 198 -24.79 -20.05 2.87
N GLU A 199 -25.47 -20.54 3.90
CA GLU A 199 -24.84 -21.38 4.92
C GLU A 199 -24.28 -22.68 4.34
N MET A 200 -24.99 -23.27 3.38
CA MET A 200 -24.58 -24.51 2.72
C MET A 200 -23.35 -24.31 1.83
N ILE A 201 -23.30 -23.18 1.10
CA ILE A 201 -22.15 -22.83 0.25
C ILE A 201 -20.93 -22.55 1.13
N LEU A 202 -21.08 -21.76 2.20
CA LEU A 202 -19.99 -21.49 3.16
C LEU A 202 -19.47 -22.79 3.80
N ALA A 203 -20.36 -23.70 4.20
CA ALA A 203 -19.96 -25.00 4.74
C ALA A 203 -19.15 -25.83 3.71
N LYS A 204 -19.50 -25.79 2.42
CA LYS A 204 -18.74 -26.46 1.36
C LYS A 204 -17.38 -25.80 1.12
N ILE A 205 -17.30 -24.47 1.15
CA ILE A 205 -16.03 -23.70 1.06
C ILE A 205 -15.08 -24.12 2.19
N HIS A 206 -15.56 -24.14 3.43
CA HIS A 206 -14.77 -24.57 4.59
C HIS A 206 -14.35 -26.04 4.49
N LYS A 207 -15.27 -26.94 4.08
CA LYS A 207 -14.96 -28.36 3.89
C LYS A 207 -13.91 -28.59 2.80
N ALA A 208 -13.86 -27.73 1.79
CA ALA A 208 -12.86 -27.76 0.73
C ALA A 208 -11.48 -27.18 1.17
N GLY A 209 -11.37 -26.73 2.41
CA GLY A 209 -10.12 -26.25 3.02
C GLY A 209 -9.76 -24.81 2.67
N PHE A 210 -10.72 -24.01 2.22
CA PHE A 210 -10.49 -22.57 2.06
C PHE A 210 -10.64 -21.84 3.40
N LYS A 211 -9.77 -20.85 3.63
CA LYS A 211 -9.95 -19.85 4.67
C LYS A 211 -10.67 -18.65 4.05
N VAL A 212 -11.78 -18.22 4.64
CA VAL A 212 -12.40 -16.94 4.26
C VAL A 212 -11.56 -15.84 4.88
N ALA A 213 -10.80 -15.13 4.06
CA ALA A 213 -9.92 -14.08 4.53
C ALA A 213 -10.68 -12.76 4.71
N MET A 214 -11.65 -12.48 3.84
CA MET A 214 -12.58 -11.37 3.96
C MET A 214 -13.96 -11.77 3.44
N GLN A 215 -15.01 -11.13 3.96
CA GLN A 215 -16.38 -11.25 3.46
C GLN A 215 -17.08 -9.90 3.51
N LYS A 216 -17.91 -9.60 2.51
CA LYS A 216 -18.71 -8.38 2.45
C LYS A 216 -20.02 -8.64 1.73
N GLU A 217 -21.11 -8.14 2.31
CA GLU A 217 -22.42 -8.16 1.68
C GLU A 217 -22.68 -6.79 1.07
N VAL A 218 -22.87 -6.74 -0.25
CA VAL A 218 -22.96 -5.48 -1.00
C VAL A 218 -24.13 -5.49 -1.98
N MET A 219 -24.85 -4.39 -2.04
CA MET A 219 -25.91 -4.16 -3.01
C MET A 219 -25.33 -3.37 -4.19
N LEU A 220 -25.10 -4.05 -5.32
CA LEU A 220 -24.43 -3.45 -6.47
C LEU A 220 -25.37 -2.59 -7.32
N THR A 221 -24.92 -1.41 -7.73
CA THR A 221 -25.63 -0.60 -8.73
C THR A 221 -25.45 -1.15 -10.14
N GLU A 222 -26.31 -0.77 -11.08
CA GLU A 222 -26.15 -1.17 -12.48
C GLU A 222 -24.78 -0.73 -13.05
N GLU A 223 -24.32 0.48 -12.70
CA GLU A 223 -23.02 1.00 -13.08
C GLU A 223 -21.87 0.14 -12.55
N GLN A 224 -21.93 -0.26 -11.28
CA GLN A 224 -20.93 -1.14 -10.68
C GLN A 224 -20.89 -2.52 -11.33
N VAL A 225 -22.05 -3.10 -11.67
CA VAL A 225 -22.11 -4.38 -12.38
C VAL A 225 -21.53 -4.26 -13.79
N CYS A 226 -21.84 -3.17 -14.51
CA CYS A 226 -21.27 -2.89 -15.82
C CYS A 226 -19.75 -2.70 -15.78
N LEU A 227 -19.23 -2.03 -14.75
CA LEU A 227 -17.79 -1.86 -14.56
C LEU A 227 -17.11 -3.20 -14.26
N PHE A 228 -17.67 -3.98 -13.33
CA PHE A 228 -17.12 -5.27 -12.91
C PHE A 228 -17.13 -6.31 -14.05
N TYR A 229 -18.20 -6.38 -14.84
CA TYR A 229 -18.34 -7.31 -15.96
C TYR A 229 -18.18 -6.60 -17.32
N SER A 230 -17.25 -5.65 -17.42
CA SER A 230 -17.06 -4.83 -18.63
C SER A 230 -16.82 -5.64 -19.89
N GLU A 231 -16.10 -6.76 -19.80
CA GLU A 231 -15.82 -7.67 -20.92
C GLU A 231 -17.06 -8.44 -21.40
N HIS A 232 -18.10 -8.54 -20.57
CA HIS A 232 -19.31 -9.31 -20.86
C HIS A 232 -20.49 -8.48 -21.33
N GLN A 233 -20.34 -7.14 -21.46
CA GLN A 233 -21.47 -6.25 -21.78
C GLN A 233 -22.14 -6.56 -23.13
N ASN A 234 -21.41 -7.16 -24.07
CA ASN A 234 -21.91 -7.52 -25.40
C ASN A 234 -22.53 -8.93 -25.47
N GLU A 235 -22.52 -9.69 -24.38
CA GLU A 235 -23.03 -11.06 -24.33
C GLU A 235 -24.56 -11.10 -24.20
N GLU A 236 -25.21 -12.05 -24.89
CA GLU A 236 -26.69 -12.14 -24.89
C GLU A 236 -27.29 -12.38 -23.50
N TYR A 237 -26.55 -13.00 -22.59
CA TYR A 237 -26.99 -13.26 -21.22
C TYR A 237 -26.76 -12.07 -20.28
N PHE A 238 -26.02 -11.04 -20.70
CA PHE A 238 -25.64 -9.91 -19.85
C PHE A 238 -26.83 -9.15 -19.25
N PRO A 239 -27.94 -8.86 -19.99
CA PRO A 239 -29.09 -8.20 -19.38
C PRO A 239 -29.74 -9.00 -18.25
N ALA A 240 -29.74 -10.33 -18.35
CA ALA A 240 -30.24 -11.21 -17.29
C ALA A 240 -29.28 -11.25 -16.09
N LEU A 241 -27.97 -11.25 -16.34
CA LEU A 241 -26.94 -11.12 -15.31
C LEU A 241 -27.07 -9.80 -14.55
N LEU A 242 -27.17 -8.68 -15.26
CA LEU A 242 -27.33 -7.34 -14.69
C LEU A 242 -28.53 -7.30 -13.74
N LYS A 243 -29.70 -7.73 -14.22
CA LYS A 243 -30.92 -7.80 -13.41
C LYS A 243 -30.77 -8.69 -12.19
N SER A 244 -30.06 -9.82 -12.30
CA SER A 244 -29.82 -10.73 -11.19
C SER A 244 -28.92 -10.09 -10.13
N MET A 245 -27.80 -9.49 -10.55
CA MET A 245 -26.82 -8.86 -9.66
C MET A 245 -27.38 -7.64 -8.92
N THR A 246 -28.33 -6.91 -9.52
CA THR A 246 -28.97 -5.75 -8.89
C THR A 246 -30.26 -6.07 -8.13
N SER A 247 -30.69 -7.34 -8.10
CA SER A 247 -31.95 -7.76 -7.45
C SER A 247 -31.87 -7.85 -5.92
N GLY A 248 -30.67 -7.82 -5.35
CA GLY A 248 -30.45 -7.95 -3.92
C GLY A 248 -28.97 -7.98 -3.55
N PRO A 249 -28.66 -8.18 -2.26
CA PRO A 249 -27.29 -8.19 -1.79
C PRO A 249 -26.52 -9.40 -2.32
N VAL A 250 -25.31 -9.13 -2.79
CA VAL A 250 -24.33 -10.10 -3.23
C VAL A 250 -23.36 -10.36 -2.07
N LEU A 251 -22.98 -11.62 -1.84
CA LEU A 251 -21.94 -11.95 -0.87
C LEU A 251 -20.60 -12.14 -1.60
N ALA A 252 -19.70 -11.18 -1.43
CA ALA A 252 -18.32 -11.27 -1.90
C ALA A 252 -17.44 -11.88 -0.81
N LEU A 253 -16.59 -12.83 -1.19
CA LEU A 253 -15.65 -13.52 -0.32
C LEU A 253 -14.25 -13.49 -0.95
N ALA A 254 -13.24 -13.05 -0.21
CA ALA A 254 -11.85 -13.28 -0.57
C ALA A 254 -11.40 -14.58 0.08
N LEU A 255 -11.26 -15.64 -0.72
CA LEU A 255 -10.86 -16.97 -0.24
C LEU A 255 -9.34 -17.11 -0.33
N ALA A 256 -8.70 -17.59 0.74
CA ALA A 256 -7.27 -17.86 0.79
C ALA A 256 -7.00 -19.37 0.89
N LYS A 257 -6.15 -19.87 -0.01
CA LYS A 257 -5.65 -21.25 -0.06
C LYS A 257 -4.48 -21.32 -1.04
N GLN A 258 -3.51 -22.20 -0.84
CA GLN A 258 -2.53 -22.50 -1.90
C GLN A 258 -3.25 -23.03 -3.15
N GLY A 259 -3.00 -22.45 -4.34
CA GLY A 259 -3.75 -22.80 -5.56
C GLY A 259 -5.22 -22.35 -5.51
N ALA A 260 -5.55 -21.28 -4.77
CA ALA A 260 -6.93 -20.87 -4.52
C ALA A 260 -7.77 -20.74 -5.80
N VAL A 261 -7.25 -20.10 -6.85
CA VAL A 261 -7.98 -19.88 -8.10
C VAL A 261 -8.31 -21.21 -8.76
N GLU A 262 -7.32 -22.08 -8.94
CA GLU A 262 -7.51 -23.39 -9.57
C GLU A 262 -8.47 -24.27 -8.76
N HIS A 263 -8.26 -24.38 -7.44
CA HIS A 263 -9.11 -25.17 -6.56
C HIS A 263 -10.55 -24.68 -6.55
N TRP A 264 -10.77 -23.35 -6.57
CA TRP A 264 -12.10 -22.78 -6.54
C TRP A 264 -12.83 -23.02 -7.86
N ARG A 265 -12.13 -22.84 -8.99
CA ARG A 265 -12.68 -23.16 -10.33
C ARG A 265 -13.08 -24.62 -10.46
N ASN A 266 -12.23 -25.54 -9.99
CA ASN A 266 -12.51 -26.96 -10.01
C ASN A 266 -13.74 -27.31 -9.16
N LEU A 267 -13.94 -26.62 -8.03
CA LEU A 267 -15.12 -26.80 -7.18
C LEU A 267 -16.39 -26.20 -7.80
N LEU A 268 -16.27 -25.07 -8.50
CA LEU A 268 -17.38 -24.41 -9.19
C LEU A 268 -17.93 -25.23 -10.37
N GLY A 269 -17.06 -25.85 -11.17
CA GLY A 269 -17.43 -26.55 -12.39
C GLY A 269 -17.74 -25.61 -13.59
N PRO A 270 -18.29 -26.15 -14.69
CA PRO A 270 -18.55 -25.41 -15.92
C PRO A 270 -19.36 -24.12 -15.71
N LYS A 271 -19.07 -23.06 -16.49
CA LYS A 271 -19.76 -21.76 -16.38
C LYS A 271 -21.25 -21.87 -16.77
N ASP A 272 -21.56 -22.74 -17.73
CA ASP A 272 -22.92 -23.01 -18.17
C ASP A 272 -23.61 -23.98 -17.18
N PRO A 273 -24.75 -23.59 -16.57
CA PRO A 273 -25.44 -24.43 -15.60
C PRO A 273 -25.95 -25.78 -16.14
N LYS A 274 -26.29 -25.86 -17.44
CA LYS A 274 -26.75 -27.11 -18.06
C LYS A 274 -25.60 -28.07 -18.23
N GLN A 275 -24.50 -27.56 -18.78
CA GLN A 275 -23.26 -28.31 -18.91
C GLN A 275 -22.76 -28.78 -17.53
N ALA A 276 -22.83 -27.92 -16.50
CA ALA A 276 -22.46 -28.31 -15.15
C ALA A 276 -23.30 -29.49 -14.64
N LYS A 277 -24.62 -29.49 -14.86
CA LYS A 277 -25.51 -30.59 -14.44
C LYS A 277 -25.23 -31.90 -15.18
N GLU A 278 -24.88 -31.83 -16.47
CA GLU A 278 -24.63 -33.00 -17.31
C GLU A 278 -23.24 -33.59 -17.08
N ASP A 279 -22.20 -32.75 -17.15
CA ASP A 279 -20.80 -33.17 -17.11
C ASP A 279 -20.29 -33.36 -15.67
N GLN A 280 -20.74 -32.52 -14.74
CA GLN A 280 -20.22 -32.45 -13.37
C GLN A 280 -21.32 -32.17 -12.32
N PRO A 281 -22.26 -33.11 -12.10
CA PRO A 281 -23.42 -32.90 -11.23
C PRO A 281 -23.08 -32.59 -9.76
N GLU A 282 -21.86 -32.93 -9.33
CA GLU A 282 -21.36 -32.65 -7.98
C GLU A 282 -20.70 -31.26 -7.82
N SER A 283 -20.55 -30.51 -8.91
CA SER A 283 -20.00 -29.15 -8.89
C SER A 283 -20.96 -28.17 -8.20
N LEU A 284 -20.42 -27.08 -7.64
CA LEU A 284 -21.26 -26.10 -6.95
C LEU A 284 -22.27 -25.43 -7.91
N ARG A 285 -21.89 -25.16 -9.15
CA ARG A 285 -22.82 -24.56 -10.13
C ARG A 285 -23.95 -25.51 -10.52
N ALA A 286 -23.72 -26.83 -10.50
CA ALA A 286 -24.77 -27.82 -10.72
C ALA A 286 -25.72 -27.92 -9.51
N GLN A 287 -25.15 -28.01 -8.30
CA GLN A 287 -25.91 -28.17 -7.05
C GLN A 287 -26.72 -26.93 -6.66
N PHE A 288 -26.22 -25.73 -6.96
CA PHE A 288 -26.85 -24.45 -6.63
C PHE A 288 -27.34 -23.71 -7.89
N ALA A 289 -27.77 -24.44 -8.92
CA ALA A 289 -28.38 -23.83 -10.09
C ALA A 289 -29.70 -23.15 -9.69
N GLY A 290 -29.88 -21.88 -10.07
CA GLY A 290 -31.12 -21.14 -9.84
C GLY A 290 -32.25 -21.59 -10.78
N GLU A 291 -33.43 -20.98 -10.62
CA GLU A 291 -34.59 -21.25 -11.48
C GLU A 291 -34.35 -20.84 -12.95
N SER A 292 -33.52 -19.81 -13.16
CA SER A 292 -33.09 -19.37 -14.49
C SER A 292 -31.85 -20.15 -14.92
N GLU A 293 -31.97 -21.00 -15.94
CA GLU A 293 -30.87 -21.81 -16.46
C GLU A 293 -29.80 -20.99 -17.21
N CYS A 294 -30.06 -19.70 -17.48
CA CYS A 294 -29.18 -18.87 -18.30
C CYS A 294 -28.02 -18.25 -17.52
N VAL A 295 -28.09 -18.20 -16.18
CA VAL A 295 -27.15 -17.46 -15.33
C VAL A 295 -26.76 -18.33 -14.12
N ASN A 296 -25.49 -18.73 -14.05
CA ASN A 296 -24.98 -19.45 -12.87
C ASN A 296 -25.07 -18.58 -11.61
N GLN A 297 -25.05 -19.20 -10.42
CA GLN A 297 -25.25 -18.47 -9.15
C GLN A 297 -23.95 -18.12 -8.42
N LEU A 298 -22.83 -18.63 -8.93
CA LEU A 298 -21.52 -18.55 -8.28
C LEU A 298 -20.46 -18.14 -9.30
N HIS A 299 -19.79 -17.04 -8.97
CA HIS A 299 -18.67 -16.52 -9.74
C HIS A 299 -17.34 -16.76 -9.02
N GLY A 300 -16.29 -16.90 -9.82
CA GLY A 300 -14.93 -17.06 -9.35
C GLY A 300 -13.96 -16.67 -10.44
N SER A 301 -12.85 -16.06 -10.02
CA SER A 301 -11.80 -15.55 -10.88
C SER A 301 -11.17 -16.66 -11.72
N GLN A 302 -10.71 -16.32 -12.93
CA GLN A 302 -10.18 -17.26 -13.91
C GLN A 302 -8.65 -17.35 -13.85
N SER A 303 -7.99 -16.26 -13.41
CA SER A 303 -6.55 -16.14 -13.19
C SER A 303 -6.24 -15.41 -11.88
N LEU A 304 -4.96 -15.40 -11.49
CA LEU A 304 -4.47 -14.63 -10.34
C LEU A 304 -4.66 -13.13 -10.54
N GLU A 305 -4.34 -12.63 -11.73
CA GLU A 305 -4.48 -11.21 -12.08
C GLU A 305 -5.95 -10.75 -12.02
N GLU A 306 -6.87 -11.56 -12.53
CA GLU A 306 -8.31 -11.29 -12.42
C GLU A 306 -8.74 -11.34 -10.95
N ALA A 307 -8.23 -12.31 -10.17
CA ALA A 307 -8.54 -12.39 -8.75
C ALA A 307 -8.10 -11.13 -7.99
N GLU A 308 -6.91 -10.59 -8.24
CA GLU A 308 -6.43 -9.37 -7.59
C GLU A 308 -7.28 -8.15 -7.97
N LYS A 309 -7.57 -7.97 -9.25
CA LYS A 309 -8.44 -6.89 -9.75
C LYS A 309 -9.84 -6.97 -9.14
N GLU A 310 -10.42 -8.17 -9.15
CA GLU A 310 -11.76 -8.41 -8.63
C GLU A 310 -11.82 -8.26 -7.10
N ILE A 311 -10.82 -8.76 -6.37
CA ILE A 311 -10.72 -8.57 -4.92
C ILE A 311 -10.59 -7.08 -4.62
N SER A 312 -9.72 -6.34 -5.31
CA SER A 312 -9.56 -4.90 -5.12
C SER A 312 -10.83 -4.11 -5.43
N PHE A 313 -11.70 -4.59 -6.33
CA PHE A 313 -12.98 -3.96 -6.62
C PHE A 313 -13.95 -4.06 -5.43
N PHE A 314 -14.03 -5.22 -4.77
CA PHE A 314 -14.95 -5.44 -3.64
C PHE A 314 -14.36 -5.07 -2.27
N PHE A 315 -13.04 -5.17 -2.16
CA PHE A 315 -12.24 -4.95 -0.95
C PHE A 315 -11.07 -4.00 -1.26
N PRO A 316 -11.35 -2.75 -1.64
CA PRO A 316 -10.30 -1.78 -1.91
C PRO A 316 -9.44 -1.58 -0.64
N LYS A 317 -8.17 -1.24 -0.84
CA LYS A 317 -7.35 -0.74 0.26
C LYS A 317 -7.94 0.57 0.74
N GLU A 318 -8.27 0.62 2.02
CA GLU A 318 -8.81 1.78 2.70
C GLU A 318 -7.76 2.34 3.66
N GLN A 319 -7.88 3.62 3.97
CA GLN A 319 -7.16 4.25 5.06
C GLN A 319 -8.10 4.50 6.23
N THR A 320 -7.62 4.30 7.45
CA THR A 320 -8.34 4.67 8.68
C THR A 320 -7.41 5.43 9.63
N LEU A 321 -8.00 6.29 10.45
CA LEU A 321 -7.28 6.92 11.54
C LEU A 321 -7.29 5.98 12.75
N ALA A 322 -6.10 5.71 13.28
CA ALA A 322 -5.91 5.14 14.60
C ALA A 322 -5.25 6.17 15.51
N VAL A 323 -5.72 6.24 16.76
CA VAL A 323 -5.17 7.14 17.78
C VAL A 323 -4.86 6.32 19.02
N ILE A 324 -3.61 6.34 19.45
CA ILE A 324 -3.22 5.87 20.78
C ILE A 324 -3.30 7.08 21.70
N LYS A 325 -4.18 6.97 22.70
CA LYS A 325 -4.56 8.06 23.60
C LYS A 325 -3.44 8.41 24.59
N PRO A 326 -3.47 9.63 25.16
CA PRO A 326 -2.47 10.02 26.15
C PRO A 326 -2.57 9.15 27.40
N ASP A 327 -1.48 9.11 28.18
CA ASP A 327 -1.33 8.26 29.37
C ASP A 327 -1.25 6.74 29.11
N THR A 328 -1.08 6.34 27.84
CA THR A 328 -0.62 4.99 27.45
C THR A 328 0.89 4.91 27.67
N SER A 329 1.36 3.92 28.44
CA SER A 329 2.81 3.73 28.65
C SER A 329 3.51 3.37 27.33
N GLU A 330 4.81 3.69 27.22
CA GLU A 330 5.62 3.33 26.05
C GLU A 330 5.55 1.83 25.75
N GLU A 331 5.64 0.98 26.77
CA GLU A 331 5.50 -0.48 26.65
C GLU A 331 4.17 -0.89 26.00
N HIS A 332 3.04 -0.32 26.45
CA HIS A 332 1.74 -0.65 25.86
C HIS A 332 1.57 -0.05 24.45
N ARG A 333 2.16 1.13 24.19
CA ARG A 333 2.15 1.74 22.85
C ARG A 333 2.86 0.83 21.87
N ASP A 334 4.05 0.35 22.22
CA ASP A 334 4.86 -0.51 21.36
C ASP A 334 4.16 -1.86 21.12
N GLU A 335 3.54 -2.46 22.16
CA GLU A 335 2.71 -3.67 22.03
C GLU A 335 1.49 -3.45 21.09
N ILE A 336 0.83 -2.29 21.17
CA ILE A 336 -0.27 -1.92 20.25
C ILE A 336 0.25 -1.79 18.80
N LEU A 337 1.42 -1.19 18.59
CA LEU A 337 2.01 -1.05 17.26
C LEU A 337 2.37 -2.41 16.65
N GLU A 338 2.94 -3.32 17.46
CA GLU A 338 3.23 -4.70 17.07
C GLU A 338 1.94 -5.44 16.68
N GLU A 339 0.85 -5.26 17.42
CA GLU A 339 -0.45 -5.86 17.08
C GLU A 339 -1.10 -5.29 15.83
N ILE A 340 -0.95 -4.00 15.59
CA ILE A 340 -1.40 -3.36 14.34
C ILE A 340 -0.68 -4.01 13.15
N GLN A 341 0.64 -4.16 13.23
CA GLN A 341 1.44 -4.81 12.19
C GLN A 341 1.10 -6.29 12.04
N ALA A 342 1.02 -7.04 13.14
CA ALA A 342 0.64 -8.45 13.13
C ALA A 342 -0.80 -8.68 12.61
N GLY A 343 -1.67 -7.70 12.79
CA GLY A 343 -3.00 -7.66 12.19
C GLY A 343 -3.02 -7.35 10.70
N GLY A 344 -1.86 -7.17 10.06
CA GLY A 344 -1.71 -6.93 8.63
C GLY A 344 -2.01 -5.49 8.20
N PHE A 345 -2.01 -4.53 9.13
CA PHE A 345 -2.09 -3.12 8.77
C PHE A 345 -0.72 -2.59 8.37
N THR A 346 -0.69 -1.79 7.31
CA THR A 346 0.47 -0.95 7.01
C THR A 346 0.29 0.38 7.73
N ILE A 347 1.27 0.78 8.54
CA ILE A 347 1.30 2.12 9.14
C ILE A 347 1.86 3.06 8.07
N SER A 348 0.99 3.78 7.38
CA SER A 348 1.38 4.69 6.30
C SER A 348 1.96 5.99 6.80
N GLN A 349 1.50 6.46 7.97
CA GLN A 349 2.03 7.65 8.62
C GLN A 349 1.88 7.52 10.13
N LEU A 350 2.84 8.06 10.86
CA LEU A 350 2.86 8.10 12.33
C LEU A 350 3.29 9.50 12.76
N GLN A 351 2.53 10.09 13.69
CA GLN A 351 2.86 11.38 14.29
C GLN A 351 2.52 11.39 15.78
N GLU A 352 3.48 11.78 16.62
CA GLU A 352 3.21 12.10 18.02
C GLU A 352 2.89 13.59 18.17
N THR A 353 1.77 13.92 18.80
CA THR A 353 1.34 15.30 18.98
C THR A 353 0.56 15.51 20.27
N VAL A 354 0.71 16.69 20.87
CA VAL A 354 -0.13 17.12 21.99
C VAL A 354 -1.24 17.99 21.41
N LEU A 355 -2.49 17.54 21.53
CA LEU A 355 -3.62 18.29 20.99
C LEU A 355 -3.87 19.56 21.82
N SER A 356 -4.04 20.69 21.13
CA SER A 356 -4.59 21.88 21.78
C SER A 356 -6.07 21.64 22.11
N ARG A 357 -6.60 22.41 23.07
CA ARG A 357 -8.03 22.30 23.43
C ARG A 357 -8.93 22.53 22.22
N GLU A 358 -8.63 23.52 21.40
CA GLU A 358 -9.39 23.85 20.18
C GLU A 358 -9.34 22.68 19.18
N MET A 359 -8.17 22.09 18.96
CA MET A 359 -8.01 20.92 18.08
C MET A 359 -8.78 19.71 18.62
N ALA A 360 -8.72 19.44 19.92
CA ALA A 360 -9.43 18.33 20.55
C ALA A 360 -10.96 18.53 20.50
N GLU A 361 -11.45 19.76 20.71
CA GLU A 361 -12.88 20.08 20.60
C GLU A 361 -13.40 19.90 19.18
N GLU A 362 -12.63 20.30 18.16
CA GLU A 362 -13.01 20.10 16.76
C GLU A 362 -12.91 18.62 16.36
N PHE A 363 -11.85 17.92 16.80
CA PHE A 363 -11.67 16.50 16.57
C PHE A 363 -12.85 15.68 17.11
N TYR A 364 -13.39 16.04 18.28
CA TYR A 364 -14.56 15.38 18.89
C TYR A 364 -15.89 16.15 18.72
N ARG A 365 -15.99 17.06 17.74
CA ARG A 365 -17.17 17.94 17.56
C ARG A 365 -18.52 17.21 17.56
N GLU A 366 -18.57 16.01 17.00
CA GLU A 366 -19.77 15.15 16.98
C GLU A 366 -20.29 14.76 18.37
N HIS A 367 -19.45 14.90 19.40
CA HIS A 367 -19.79 14.60 20.79
C HIS A 367 -20.04 15.86 21.61
N ARG A 368 -20.07 17.06 21.03
CA ARG A 368 -20.18 18.34 21.75
C ARG A 368 -21.37 18.42 22.72
N ASP A 369 -22.50 17.80 22.37
CA ASP A 369 -23.71 17.78 23.20
C ASP A 369 -23.74 16.66 24.26
N LYS A 370 -22.71 15.82 24.33
CA LYS A 370 -22.63 14.70 25.27
C LYS A 370 -22.11 15.17 26.64
N PRO A 371 -22.64 14.64 27.76
CA PRO A 371 -22.25 15.07 29.10
C PRO A 371 -20.77 14.80 29.44
N PHE A 372 -20.12 13.88 28.71
CA PHE A 372 -18.71 13.53 28.89
C PHE A 372 -17.75 14.33 28.00
N PHE A 373 -18.24 15.21 27.11
CA PHE A 373 -17.42 15.89 26.11
C PHE A 373 -16.26 16.68 26.71
N SER A 374 -16.52 17.51 27.73
CA SER A 374 -15.48 18.30 28.38
C SER A 374 -14.39 17.41 28.99
N GLN A 375 -14.77 16.29 29.61
CA GLN A 375 -13.83 15.36 30.23
C GLN A 375 -12.96 14.65 29.19
N LEU A 376 -13.56 14.29 28.04
CA LEU A 376 -12.86 13.69 26.90
C LEU A 376 -11.83 14.66 26.31
N VAL A 377 -12.23 15.92 26.08
CA VAL A 377 -11.33 16.98 25.59
C VAL A 377 -10.19 17.20 26.58
N ASP A 378 -10.51 17.35 27.87
CA ASP A 378 -9.51 17.56 28.91
C ASP A 378 -8.51 16.39 28.94
N TYR A 379 -8.98 15.14 28.82
CA TYR A 379 -8.13 13.96 28.78
C TYR A 379 -7.18 13.96 27.57
N MET A 380 -7.70 14.26 26.38
CA MET A 380 -6.90 14.29 25.14
C MET A 380 -5.83 15.38 25.12
N CYS A 381 -5.99 16.43 25.93
CA CYS A 381 -5.02 17.52 26.05
C CYS A 381 -3.95 17.27 27.13
N ARG A 382 -4.02 16.18 27.90
CA ARG A 382 -3.11 15.95 29.05
C ARG A 382 -1.68 15.61 28.65
N GLY A 383 -1.48 15.09 27.45
CA GLY A 383 -0.18 14.57 27.03
C GLY A 383 -0.12 14.24 25.54
N PRO A 384 1.00 13.66 25.09
CA PRO A 384 1.18 13.27 23.70
C PRO A 384 0.23 12.12 23.33
N CYS A 385 -0.34 12.22 22.14
CA CYS A 385 -1.11 11.18 21.47
C CYS A 385 -0.28 10.66 20.28
N THR A 386 -0.35 9.37 19.98
CA THR A 386 0.21 8.82 18.74
C THR A 386 -0.91 8.72 17.72
N MET A 387 -0.84 9.53 16.67
CA MET A 387 -1.76 9.52 15.53
C MET A 387 -1.16 8.65 14.42
N LEU A 388 -1.96 7.75 13.88
CA LEU A 388 -1.55 6.75 12.90
C LEU A 388 -2.53 6.74 11.73
N ILE A 389 -2.00 6.73 10.51
CA ILE A 389 -2.77 6.37 9.32
C ILE A 389 -2.50 4.90 9.04
N LEU A 390 -3.55 4.08 9.16
CA LEU A 390 -3.47 2.66 8.89
C LEU A 390 -4.08 2.35 7.53
N THR A 391 -3.33 1.63 6.69
CA THR A 391 -3.78 1.17 5.37
C THR A 391 -3.95 -0.34 5.35
N LYS A 392 -5.13 -0.80 4.96
CA LYS A 392 -5.49 -2.22 4.80
C LYS A 392 -6.76 -2.35 3.97
N GLU A 393 -7.00 -3.51 3.36
CA GLU A 393 -8.33 -3.86 2.86
C GLU A 393 -9.33 -3.85 4.04
N ASN A 394 -10.48 -3.17 3.89
CA ASN A 394 -11.46 -2.94 4.97
C ASN A 394 -10.86 -2.33 6.26
N ALA A 395 -9.87 -1.42 6.13
CA ALA A 395 -9.10 -0.91 7.27
C ALA A 395 -9.97 -0.39 8.42
N VAL A 396 -11.07 0.33 8.11
CA VAL A 396 -11.95 0.89 9.15
C VAL A 396 -12.64 -0.22 9.95
N GLU A 397 -13.21 -1.22 9.27
CA GLU A 397 -13.93 -2.32 9.94
C GLU A 397 -12.97 -3.19 10.75
N GLU A 398 -11.84 -3.56 10.16
CA GLU A 398 -10.80 -4.37 10.80
C GLU A 398 -10.21 -3.67 12.03
N TRP A 399 -9.97 -2.36 11.94
CA TRP A 399 -9.42 -1.59 13.07
C TRP A 399 -10.43 -1.51 14.21
N ARG A 400 -11.71 -1.30 13.89
CA ARG A 400 -12.79 -1.31 14.88
C ARG A 400 -12.94 -2.66 15.57
N ALA A 401 -12.82 -3.76 14.81
CA ALA A 401 -12.83 -5.11 15.36
C ALA A 401 -11.65 -5.34 16.31
N MET A 402 -10.45 -4.91 15.93
CA MET A 402 -9.24 -5.01 16.74
C MET A 402 -9.33 -4.16 18.03
N MET A 403 -9.87 -2.94 17.94
CA MET A 403 -10.11 -2.10 19.12
C MET A 403 -11.13 -2.71 20.08
N GLY A 404 -12.17 -3.35 19.55
CA GLY A 404 -13.28 -3.91 20.33
C GLY A 404 -14.30 -2.86 20.82
N PRO A 405 -15.32 -3.29 21.58
CA PRO A 405 -16.36 -2.42 22.12
C PRO A 405 -15.82 -1.21 22.88
N THR A 406 -16.54 -0.08 22.82
CA THR A 406 -16.12 1.17 23.48
C THR A 406 -16.08 1.04 25.00
N ASP A 407 -16.99 0.27 25.59
CA ASP A 407 -17.02 -0.04 27.02
C ASP A 407 -16.01 -1.17 27.31
N PRO A 408 -15.01 -0.96 28.19
CA PRO A 408 -14.02 -1.98 28.50
C PRO A 408 -14.58 -3.26 29.14
N ASN A 409 -15.69 -3.18 29.88
CA ASN A 409 -16.31 -4.36 30.48
C ASN A 409 -16.98 -5.21 29.39
N ASP A 410 -17.70 -4.54 28.47
CA ASP A 410 -18.27 -5.17 27.28
C ASP A 410 -17.15 -5.78 26.41
N ALA A 411 -16.04 -5.07 26.23
CA ALA A 411 -14.87 -5.58 25.53
C ALA A 411 -14.28 -6.82 26.22
N LYS A 412 -14.13 -6.83 27.55
CA LYS A 412 -13.63 -8.00 28.29
C LYS A 412 -14.55 -9.21 28.20
N GLU A 413 -15.87 -8.99 28.13
CA GLU A 413 -16.85 -10.07 28.03
C GLU A 413 -16.97 -10.61 26.60
N ASN A 414 -17.11 -9.72 25.61
CA ASN A 414 -17.47 -10.08 24.24
C ASN A 414 -16.28 -10.10 23.25
N ALA A 415 -15.17 -9.44 23.59
CA ALA A 415 -13.95 -9.40 22.77
C ALA A 415 -12.67 -9.35 23.63
N PRO A 416 -12.42 -10.37 24.50
CA PRO A 416 -11.37 -10.31 25.53
C PRO A 416 -9.95 -10.10 25.00
N GLY A 417 -9.70 -10.44 23.73
CA GLY A 417 -8.41 -10.20 23.07
C GLY A 417 -8.24 -8.80 22.49
N SER A 418 -9.29 -7.97 22.48
CA SER A 418 -9.26 -6.63 21.87
C SER A 418 -8.37 -5.65 22.65
N LEU A 419 -7.90 -4.61 21.96
CA LEU A 419 -7.03 -3.60 22.56
C LEU A 419 -7.70 -2.89 23.74
N ARG A 420 -9.01 -2.60 23.64
CA ARG A 420 -9.75 -1.97 24.76
C ARG A 420 -9.96 -2.93 25.93
N ALA A 421 -10.10 -4.23 25.69
CA ALA A 421 -10.20 -5.19 26.79
C ALA A 421 -8.90 -5.28 27.60
N ARG A 422 -7.75 -5.20 26.91
CA ARG A 422 -6.41 -5.39 27.49
C ARG A 422 -5.83 -4.13 28.11
N PHE A 423 -5.97 -2.98 27.43
CA PHE A 423 -5.24 -1.76 27.80
C PHE A 423 -6.12 -0.64 28.38
N ALA A 424 -7.46 -0.73 28.35
CA ALA A 424 -8.30 0.33 28.91
C ALA A 424 -8.37 0.30 30.44
N LYS A 425 -8.29 1.48 31.05
CA LYS A 425 -8.48 1.66 32.50
C LYS A 425 -9.96 1.82 32.85
N ASP A 426 -10.68 2.63 32.09
CA ASP A 426 -12.13 2.83 32.17
C ASP A 426 -12.73 3.29 30.83
N ILE A 427 -14.03 3.63 30.81
CA ILE A 427 -14.77 4.00 29.58
C ILE A 427 -14.30 5.32 28.95
N LEU A 428 -13.71 6.24 29.72
CA LEU A 428 -13.17 7.51 29.24
C LEU A 428 -11.68 7.38 28.88
N GLU A 429 -10.94 6.63 29.70
CA GLU A 429 -9.52 6.28 29.54
C GLU A 429 -9.34 4.95 28.79
N ASN A 430 -9.93 4.87 27.59
CA ASN A 430 -9.65 3.77 26.67
C ASN A 430 -8.37 4.05 25.87
N ALA A 431 -7.45 3.10 25.79
CA ALA A 431 -6.12 3.33 25.23
C ALA A 431 -6.11 3.71 23.73
N VAL A 432 -7.17 3.37 22.99
CA VAL A 432 -7.23 3.52 21.53
C VAL A 432 -8.56 4.10 21.00
N HIS A 433 -8.46 4.88 19.93
CA HIS A 433 -9.57 5.45 19.17
C HIS A 433 -9.39 5.24 17.66
N GLY A 434 -10.48 5.32 16.91
CA GLY A 434 -10.45 5.29 15.46
C GLY A 434 -11.78 5.65 14.83
N SER A 435 -11.76 5.79 13.51
CA SER A 435 -12.89 6.26 12.70
C SER A 435 -14.09 5.32 12.75
N SER A 436 -15.29 5.87 12.49
CA SER A 436 -16.55 5.12 12.50
C SER A 436 -16.90 4.51 11.15
N ASN A 437 -16.54 5.18 10.06
CA ASN A 437 -16.72 4.77 8.67
C ASN A 437 -15.61 5.39 7.80
N THR A 438 -15.63 5.12 6.50
CA THR A 438 -14.64 5.61 5.53
C THR A 438 -14.68 7.12 5.35
N GLU A 439 -15.87 7.75 5.30
CA GLU A 439 -15.97 9.21 5.19
C GLU A 439 -15.39 9.91 6.43
N HIS A 440 -15.68 9.39 7.62
CA HIS A 440 -15.13 9.89 8.87
C HIS A 440 -13.61 9.67 8.95
N ALA A 441 -13.10 8.57 8.39
CA ALA A 441 -11.65 8.39 8.26
C ALA A 441 -11.02 9.47 7.40
N GLN A 442 -11.55 9.71 6.21
CA GLN A 442 -11.06 10.75 5.29
C GLN A 442 -11.10 12.14 5.94
N GLU A 443 -12.23 12.52 6.57
CA GLU A 443 -12.36 13.83 7.25
C GLU A 443 -11.31 13.99 8.37
N LYS A 444 -11.13 12.98 9.22
CA LYS A 444 -10.20 13.09 10.37
C LYS A 444 -8.74 13.00 9.96
N ILE A 445 -8.42 12.18 8.97
CA ILE A 445 -7.08 12.11 8.38
C ILE A 445 -6.75 13.47 7.76
N HIS A 446 -7.66 14.03 6.96
CA HIS A 446 -7.45 15.36 6.35
C HIS A 446 -7.28 16.46 7.40
N PHE A 447 -8.09 16.43 8.46
CA PHE A 447 -8.00 17.41 9.55
C PHE A 447 -6.66 17.34 10.30
N LEU A 448 -6.09 16.15 10.50
CA LEU A 448 -4.85 15.98 11.28
C LEU A 448 -3.57 16.07 10.43
N PHE A 449 -3.61 15.58 9.19
CA PHE A 449 -2.43 15.41 8.34
C PHE A 449 -2.44 16.30 7.08
N GLY A 450 -3.54 17.02 6.80
CA GLY A 450 -3.70 17.84 5.59
C GLY A 450 -4.21 17.03 4.39
N GLU A 451 -4.13 17.59 3.17
CA GLU A 451 -4.40 16.79 1.96
C GLU A 451 -3.37 15.68 1.83
N ILE A 452 -3.83 14.44 1.94
CA ILE A 452 -3.13 13.33 1.31
C ILE A 452 -3.41 13.50 -0.17
N SER A 453 -2.40 13.88 -0.94
CA SER A 453 -2.50 13.85 -2.40
C SER A 453 -2.63 12.39 -2.86
N SER A 454 -3.83 11.84 -2.79
CA SER A 454 -4.24 10.73 -3.62
C SER A 454 -4.25 11.26 -5.06
N GLY A 455 -3.22 10.91 -5.83
CA GLY A 455 -3.05 11.36 -7.21
C GLY A 455 -4.25 11.01 -8.07
N SER A 456 -5.11 12.00 -8.32
CA SER A 456 -6.05 12.10 -9.45
C SER A 456 -6.90 13.34 -9.25
N GLU A 457 -6.46 14.48 -9.78
CA GLU A 457 -7.39 15.51 -10.24
C GLU A 457 -6.74 16.35 -11.33
N LEU A 458 -7.20 16.13 -12.56
CA LEU A 458 -6.92 16.92 -13.75
C LEU A 458 -7.50 18.31 -13.56
N ILE A 459 -6.66 19.29 -13.21
CA ILE A 459 -7.02 20.70 -13.34
C ILE A 459 -6.76 21.11 -14.79
N ASN A 460 -7.78 21.00 -15.63
CA ASN A 460 -7.88 21.80 -16.85
C ASN A 460 -8.07 23.26 -16.43
N ALA A 461 -6.98 24.00 -16.33
CA ALA A 461 -6.99 25.45 -16.42
C ALA A 461 -5.95 25.83 -17.46
N GLY A 462 -6.42 26.04 -18.69
CA GLY A 462 -5.63 26.68 -19.73
C GLY A 462 -5.32 28.11 -19.29
N ASP A 463 -4.03 28.41 -19.21
CA ASP A 463 -3.53 29.77 -19.33
C ASP A 463 -3.94 30.34 -20.70
N ASP A 464 -4.33 31.61 -20.70
CA ASP A 464 -3.76 32.61 -21.62
C ASP A 464 -4.18 34.01 -21.16
N GLU A 465 -3.20 34.74 -20.61
CA GLU A 465 -2.75 36.11 -20.93
C GLU A 465 -3.76 37.08 -21.63
N GLU A 466 -3.87 38.39 -21.38
CA GLU A 466 -3.01 39.44 -20.82
C GLU A 466 -3.87 40.75 -20.66
N PRO A 467 -3.36 41.87 -20.10
CA PRO A 467 -4.16 43.02 -19.66
C PRO A 467 -4.23 44.27 -20.59
N LEU A 468 -5.41 44.93 -20.56
CA LEU A 468 -5.73 46.38 -20.79
C LEU A 468 -5.43 47.02 -22.17
N PRO A 469 -5.98 48.21 -22.57
CA PRO A 469 -6.80 49.20 -21.83
C PRO A 469 -8.05 49.79 -22.55
N LEU A 470 -8.82 50.56 -21.76
CA LEU A 470 -9.69 51.72 -22.08
C LEU A 470 -10.10 52.02 -23.54
N GLY A 471 -11.41 52.04 -23.79
CA GLY A 471 -11.99 52.66 -24.99
C GLY A 471 -13.51 52.74 -24.92
N ILE A 472 -14.01 53.91 -24.51
CA ILE A 472 -15.42 54.26 -24.40
C ILE A 472 -15.95 54.79 -25.76
N PHE A 473 -17.20 54.41 -26.06
CA PHE A 473 -18.25 55.04 -26.88
C PHE A 473 -18.28 54.92 -28.43
N TYR A 474 -19.50 54.48 -28.81
CA TYR A 474 -20.31 54.56 -30.04
C TYR A 474 -20.07 53.56 -31.18
#